data_AF-A0A091THI1-F1
#
_entry.id   AF-A0A091THI1-F1
#
_cell.length_a   1.000
_cell.length_b   1.000
_cell.length_c   1.000
_cell.angle_alpha   90.00
_cell.angle_beta   90.00
_cell.angle_gamma   90.00
#
_symmetry.space_group_name_H-M   'P 1'
#
loop_
_entity.id
_entity.type
_entity.pdbx_description
1 polymer ?
#
loop_
_entity_poly.entity_id
_entity_poly.type
_entity_poly.pdbx_seq_one_letter_code
_entity_poly.pdbx_strand_id
1 'polypeptide(L)'
;QAAYDKVRKAKKQAAERTQKLDEKRKKVKLDLEAREREAQTHESEEEEIKITRSLEQEIIRLREEGSRQLEEQQRLIREQIRLEREQHIQGKEARNGAESKITPKLKLKWKCGKEDETRGGYSKEVLLRILQKYGDVLNLLISSRKTGSAVVEFATVKAAEMAVKNEVGLINNPLKISWLEGQPRNNPSTVLSDSTGQPRTSQASVVSERDYESLVMMRMRQAAERQQLIEQLKREDEEESHT
;
A
#
# COMPACT_ATOMS: atom_id res chain seq x y z
N GLN A 1 100.73 -20.06 33.08
CA GLN A 1 99.34 -19.60 33.33
C GLN A 1 98.97 -18.22 32.71
N ALA A 2 99.77 -17.15 32.84
CA ALA A 2 99.32 -15.77 32.57
C ALA A 2 98.80 -15.43 31.15
N ALA A 3 99.28 -16.09 30.10
CA ALA A 3 98.81 -15.85 28.73
C ALA A 3 97.37 -16.36 28.49
N TYR A 4 97.00 -17.48 29.12
CA TYR A 4 95.68 -18.09 29.01
C TYR A 4 94.59 -17.21 29.65
N ASP A 5 94.90 -16.61 30.81
CA ASP A 5 93.97 -15.71 31.49
C ASP A 5 93.73 -14.41 30.72
N LYS A 6 94.77 -13.89 30.04
CA LYS A 6 94.66 -12.71 29.16
C LYS A 6 93.72 -12.99 27.98
N VAL A 7 93.86 -14.13 27.31
CA VAL A 7 92.99 -14.51 26.18
C VAL A 7 91.54 -14.67 26.63
N ARG A 8 91.31 -15.29 27.79
CA ARG A 8 89.96 -15.47 28.35
C ARG A 8 89.31 -14.14 28.75
N LYS A 9 90.06 -13.20 29.35
CA LYS A 9 89.57 -11.84 29.63
C LYS A 9 89.27 -11.05 28.35
N ALA A 10 90.14 -11.11 27.35
CA ALA A 10 89.91 -10.43 26.07
C ALA A 10 88.67 -10.97 25.35
N LYS A 11 88.46 -12.29 25.34
CA LYS A 11 87.25 -12.91 24.78
C LYS A 11 85.98 -12.49 25.52
N LYS A 12 86.02 -12.39 26.86
CA LYS A 12 84.90 -11.91 27.67
C LYS A 12 84.58 -10.44 27.38
N GLN A 13 85.59 -9.58 27.32
CA GLN A 13 85.41 -8.15 26.99
C GLN A 13 84.89 -7.94 25.57
N ALA A 14 85.35 -8.74 24.60
CA ALA A 14 84.83 -8.72 23.24
C ALA A 14 83.35 -9.13 23.21
N ALA A 15 82.98 -10.20 23.93
CA ALA A 15 81.59 -10.63 24.04
C ALA A 15 80.68 -9.57 24.68
N GLU A 16 81.11 -8.94 25.78
CA GLU A 16 80.37 -7.85 26.44
C GLU A 16 80.23 -6.62 25.52
N ARG A 17 81.25 -6.29 24.73
CA ARG A 17 81.18 -5.20 23.75
C ARG A 17 80.17 -5.51 22.65
N THR A 18 80.18 -6.72 22.10
CA THR A 18 79.23 -7.13 21.06
C THR A 18 77.81 -7.13 21.61
N GLN A 19 77.59 -7.67 22.82
CA GLN A 19 76.28 -7.64 23.47
C GLN A 19 75.75 -6.20 23.63
N LYS A 20 76.57 -5.26 24.11
CA LYS A 20 76.17 -3.86 24.23
C LYS A 20 75.83 -3.21 22.88
N LEU A 21 76.55 -3.58 21.82
CA LEU A 21 76.26 -3.09 20.48
C LEU A 21 74.95 -3.68 19.93
N ASP A 22 74.70 -4.97 20.18
CA ASP A 22 73.45 -5.64 19.78
C ASP A 22 72.25 -5.10 20.55
N GLU A 23 72.38 -4.84 21.85
CA GLU A 23 71.34 -4.19 22.67
C GLU A 23 71.00 -2.80 22.12
N LYS A 24 72.01 -2.00 21.75
CA LYS A 24 71.80 -0.68 21.11
C LYS A 24 71.12 -0.81 19.75
N ARG A 25 71.57 -1.74 18.90
CA ARG A 25 70.95 -1.99 17.58
C ARG A 25 69.51 -2.44 17.72
N LYS A 26 69.22 -3.32 18.67
CA LYS A 26 67.87 -3.80 18.98
C LYS A 26 66.98 -2.64 19.42
N LYS A 27 67.46 -1.76 20.31
CA LYS A 27 66.69 -0.58 20.75
C LYS A 27 66.36 0.35 19.60
N VAL A 28 67.34 0.67 18.76
CA VAL A 28 67.12 1.55 17.59
C VAL A 28 66.15 0.90 16.59
N LYS A 29 66.26 -0.40 16.35
CA LYS A 29 65.34 -1.12 15.47
C LYS A 29 63.90 -1.04 16.00
N LEU A 30 63.69 -1.34 17.27
CA LEU A 30 62.35 -1.31 17.88
C LEU A 30 61.75 0.11 17.87
N ASP A 31 62.57 1.13 18.12
CA ASP A 31 62.14 2.53 18.09
C ASP A 31 61.73 2.96 16.67
N LEU A 32 62.52 2.58 15.66
CA LEU A 32 62.18 2.83 14.25
C LEU A 32 60.92 2.08 13.83
N GLU A 33 60.79 0.82 14.21
CA GLU A 33 59.63 -0.01 13.87
C GLU A 33 58.35 0.47 14.59
N ALA A 34 58.46 0.97 15.82
CA ALA A 34 57.34 1.60 16.52
C ALA A 34 56.88 2.86 15.78
N ARG A 35 57.83 3.71 15.40
CA ARG A 35 57.53 4.98 14.70
C ARG A 35 56.97 4.77 13.30
N GLU A 36 57.47 3.77 12.56
CA GLU A 36 56.93 3.40 11.25
C GLU A 36 55.50 2.86 11.37
N ARG A 37 55.24 2.04 12.39
CA ARG A 37 53.90 1.52 12.66
C ARG A 37 52.92 2.64 13.02
N GLU A 38 53.32 3.58 13.89
CA GLU A 38 52.49 4.74 14.26
C GLU A 38 52.19 5.65 13.06
N ALA A 39 53.17 5.89 12.19
CA ALA A 39 52.96 6.66 10.97
C ALA A 39 51.99 5.93 10.02
N GLN A 40 52.16 4.62 9.85
CA GLN A 40 51.30 3.81 8.99
C GLN A 40 49.86 3.71 9.51
N THR A 41 49.66 3.61 10.83
CA THR A 41 48.31 3.64 11.42
C THR A 41 47.65 4.99 11.20
N HIS A 42 48.38 6.09 11.39
CA HIS A 42 47.85 7.44 11.18
C HIS A 42 47.45 7.67 9.71
N GLU A 43 48.29 7.25 8.75
CA GLU A 43 47.93 7.33 7.33
C GLU A 43 46.68 6.50 6.99
N SER A 44 46.59 5.27 7.52
CA SER A 44 45.42 4.41 7.32
C SER A 44 44.15 5.01 7.91
N GLU A 45 44.22 5.57 9.12
CA GLU A 45 43.08 6.23 9.77
C GLU A 45 42.61 7.46 8.98
N GLU A 46 43.54 8.28 8.49
CA GLU A 46 43.20 9.41 7.62
C GLU A 46 42.53 8.98 6.31
N GLU A 47 42.99 7.89 5.69
CA GLU A 47 42.38 7.35 4.49
C GLU A 47 40.97 6.84 4.78
N GLU A 48 40.77 6.13 5.88
CA GLU A 48 39.45 5.64 6.30
C GLU A 48 38.47 6.80 6.55
N ILE A 49 38.92 7.88 7.20
CA ILE A 49 38.12 9.10 7.40
C ILE A 49 37.76 9.75 6.05
N LYS A 50 38.68 9.77 5.08
CA LYS A 50 38.39 10.32 3.73
C LYS A 50 37.37 9.46 2.99
N ILE A 51 37.51 8.13 3.06
CA ILE A 51 36.61 7.17 2.41
C ILE A 51 35.20 7.28 3.00
N THR A 52 35.07 7.24 4.33
CA THR A 52 33.80 7.37 5.04
C THR A 52 33.11 8.69 4.71
N ARG A 53 33.83 9.81 4.75
CA ARG A 53 33.29 11.12 4.37
C ARG A 53 32.78 11.16 2.92
N SER A 54 33.53 10.58 2.00
CA SER A 54 33.11 10.50 0.59
C SER A 54 31.87 9.64 0.41
N LEU A 55 31.79 8.52 1.13
CA LEU A 55 30.65 7.61 1.10
C LEU A 55 29.38 8.30 1.65
N GLU A 56 29.51 8.99 2.78
CA GLU A 56 28.41 9.75 3.40
C GLU A 56 27.86 10.82 2.46
N GLN A 57 28.74 11.56 1.77
CA GLN A 57 28.33 12.56 0.78
C GLN A 57 27.53 11.93 -0.37
N GLU A 58 27.99 10.79 -0.89
CA GLU A 58 27.27 10.11 -1.97
C GLU A 58 25.92 9.52 -1.48
N ILE A 59 25.85 9.01 -0.25
CA ILE A 59 24.59 8.55 0.36
C ILE A 59 23.60 9.71 0.47
N ILE A 60 24.04 10.88 0.95
CA ILE A 60 23.19 12.08 1.07
C ILE A 60 22.67 12.46 -0.32
N ARG A 61 23.54 12.54 -1.32
CA ARG A 61 23.18 12.86 -2.69
C ARG A 61 22.15 11.89 -3.27
N LEU A 62 22.36 10.58 -3.13
CA LEU A 62 21.44 9.56 -3.61
C LEU A 62 20.09 9.60 -2.91
N ARG A 63 20.07 9.91 -1.59
CA ARG A 63 18.82 10.08 -0.84
C ARG A 63 18.05 11.30 -1.31
N GLU A 64 18.72 12.42 -1.52
CA GLU A 64 18.09 13.64 -2.06
C GLU A 64 17.54 13.41 -3.46
N GLU A 65 18.31 12.75 -4.35
CA GLU A 65 17.87 12.43 -5.70
C GLU A 65 16.67 11.48 -5.70
N GLY A 66 16.72 10.42 -4.88
CA GLY A 66 15.60 9.50 -4.71
C GLY A 66 14.34 10.16 -4.12
N SER A 67 14.51 11.07 -3.14
CA SER A 67 13.41 11.84 -2.57
C SER A 67 12.76 12.76 -3.59
N ARG A 68 13.58 13.46 -4.41
CA ARG A 68 13.08 14.33 -5.48
C ARG A 68 12.29 13.55 -6.52
N GLN A 69 12.80 12.41 -6.99
CA GLN A 69 12.09 11.55 -7.94
C GLN A 69 10.75 11.07 -7.35
N LEU A 70 10.72 10.64 -6.09
CA LEU A 70 9.50 10.19 -5.44
C LEU A 70 8.47 11.32 -5.33
N GLU A 71 8.90 12.52 -4.94
CA GLU A 71 8.02 13.69 -4.83
C GLU A 71 7.42 14.08 -6.18
N GLU A 72 8.23 14.06 -7.25
CA GLU A 72 7.77 14.31 -8.62
C GLU A 72 6.71 13.28 -9.05
N GLN A 73 6.95 11.99 -8.83
CA GLN A 73 5.96 10.95 -9.13
C GLN A 73 4.68 11.11 -8.31
N GLN A 74 4.79 11.39 -7.01
CA GLN A 74 3.63 11.67 -6.16
C GLN A 74 2.85 12.91 -6.62
N ARG A 75 3.53 13.94 -7.13
CA ARG A 75 2.88 15.14 -7.67
C ARG A 75 2.11 14.81 -8.95
N LEU A 76 2.70 14.04 -9.85
CA LEU A 76 2.02 13.60 -11.08
C LEU A 76 0.79 12.76 -10.76
N ILE A 77 0.90 11.80 -9.84
CA ILE A 77 -0.24 10.99 -9.39
C ILE A 77 -1.33 11.86 -8.77
N ARG A 78 -0.97 12.81 -7.90
CA ARG A 78 -1.93 13.74 -7.27
C ARG A 78 -2.65 14.60 -8.31
N GLU A 79 -1.93 15.13 -9.31
CA GLU A 79 -2.53 15.88 -10.40
C GLU A 79 -3.44 15.02 -11.28
N GLN A 80 -3.04 13.78 -11.60
CA GLN A 80 -3.87 12.84 -12.33
C GLN A 80 -5.16 12.53 -11.57
N ILE A 81 -5.07 12.23 -10.27
CA ILE A 81 -6.25 12.02 -9.42
C ILE A 81 -7.11 13.28 -9.36
N ARG A 82 -6.52 14.47 -9.29
CA ARG A 82 -7.24 15.75 -9.29
C ARG A 82 -8.01 15.95 -10.59
N LEU A 83 -7.34 15.76 -11.73
CA LEU A 83 -7.96 15.87 -13.06
C LEU A 83 -9.02 14.80 -13.28
N GLU A 84 -8.79 13.55 -12.86
CA GLU A 84 -9.80 12.50 -12.90
C GLU A 84 -10.98 12.82 -11.99
N ARG A 85 -10.74 13.37 -10.78
CA ARG A 85 -11.82 13.82 -9.90
C ARG A 85 -12.58 14.99 -10.52
N GLU A 86 -11.92 15.98 -11.12
CA GLU A 86 -12.56 17.12 -11.79
C GLU A 86 -13.35 16.68 -13.03
N GLN A 87 -12.79 15.79 -13.87
CA GLN A 87 -13.50 15.19 -15.01
C GLN A 87 -14.64 14.28 -14.57
N HIS A 88 -14.44 13.52 -13.49
CA HIS A 88 -15.48 12.70 -12.91
C HIS A 88 -16.54 13.56 -12.22
N ILE A 89 -16.21 14.74 -11.68
CA ILE A 89 -17.16 15.72 -11.13
C ILE A 89 -17.88 16.44 -12.26
N GLN A 90 -17.26 16.84 -13.37
CA GLN A 90 -17.94 17.44 -14.53
C GLN A 90 -18.77 16.42 -15.32
N GLY A 91 -18.24 15.22 -15.53
CA GLY A 91 -18.98 14.07 -16.06
C GLY A 91 -20.08 13.63 -15.11
N LYS A 92 -19.88 13.76 -13.79
CA LYS A 92 -20.93 13.65 -12.78
C LYS A 92 -21.83 14.87 -12.73
N GLU A 93 -21.52 16.10 -13.08
CA GLU A 93 -22.52 17.17 -13.06
C GLU A 93 -23.47 17.03 -14.25
N ALA A 94 -22.97 16.50 -15.38
CA ALA A 94 -23.79 16.03 -16.49
C ALA A 94 -24.55 14.70 -16.19
N ARG A 95 -24.03 13.82 -15.31
CA ARG A 95 -24.67 12.53 -14.91
C ARG A 95 -25.36 12.50 -13.53
N ASN A 96 -25.15 13.47 -12.64
CA ASN A 96 -25.68 13.58 -11.28
C ASN A 96 -27.09 14.18 -11.29
N GLY A 97 -27.57 14.65 -12.44
CA GLY A 97 -29.00 14.69 -12.70
C GLY A 97 -29.66 13.30 -12.58
N ALA A 98 -28.89 12.20 -12.69
CA ALA A 98 -29.35 10.82 -12.71
C ALA A 98 -28.80 9.92 -11.58
N GLU A 99 -27.53 10.00 -11.16
CA GLU A 99 -26.94 8.99 -10.23
C GLU A 99 -27.07 9.27 -8.72
N SER A 100 -27.51 10.46 -8.30
CA SER A 100 -27.95 10.68 -6.89
C SER A 100 -29.45 10.48 -6.69
N LYS A 101 -30.18 10.13 -7.75
CA LYS A 101 -31.55 9.63 -7.64
C LYS A 101 -31.44 8.12 -7.60
N ILE A 102 -31.75 7.51 -6.45
CA ILE A 102 -31.89 6.06 -6.34
C ILE A 102 -32.92 5.63 -7.40
N THR A 103 -32.45 5.11 -8.52
CA THR A 103 -33.32 4.61 -9.57
C THR A 103 -33.88 3.26 -9.09
N PRO A 104 -35.20 3.10 -9.05
CA PRO A 104 -35.82 1.86 -8.60
C PRO A 104 -35.48 0.71 -9.57
N LYS A 105 -34.95 -0.37 -9.00
CA LYS A 105 -34.62 -1.58 -9.75
C LYS A 105 -35.57 -2.70 -9.37
N LEU A 106 -36.16 -3.32 -10.38
CA LEU A 106 -37.08 -4.43 -10.22
C LEU A 106 -36.49 -5.69 -10.84
N LYS A 107 -36.73 -6.81 -10.19
CA LYS A 107 -36.43 -8.14 -10.68
C LYS A 107 -37.69 -8.76 -11.26
N LEU A 108 -37.57 -9.21 -12.50
CA LEU A 108 -38.62 -9.85 -13.28
C LEU A 108 -38.33 -11.35 -13.35
N LYS A 109 -39.34 -12.18 -13.13
CA LYS A 109 -39.22 -13.64 -13.18
C LYS A 109 -40.45 -14.25 -13.84
N TRP A 110 -40.25 -15.09 -14.85
CA TRP A 110 -41.32 -15.83 -15.54
C TRP A 110 -40.94 -17.30 -15.68
N LYS A 111 -41.89 -18.14 -16.09
CA LYS A 111 -41.60 -19.55 -16.38
C LYS A 111 -40.95 -19.65 -17.76
N CYS A 112 -39.82 -20.35 -17.83
CA CYS A 112 -39.09 -20.58 -19.08
C CYS A 112 -38.43 -21.96 -18.97
N GLY A 113 -38.69 -22.84 -19.95
CA GLY A 113 -37.96 -24.09 -20.10
C GLY A 113 -36.49 -23.83 -20.46
N LYS A 114 -35.62 -24.82 -20.22
CA LYS A 114 -34.21 -24.74 -20.67
C LYS A 114 -34.07 -24.90 -22.18
N GLU A 115 -34.99 -25.66 -22.79
CA GLU A 115 -35.05 -26.00 -24.23
C GLU A 115 -36.07 -25.13 -25.00
N ASP A 116 -36.62 -24.09 -24.36
CA ASP A 116 -37.67 -23.26 -24.97
C ASP A 116 -37.03 -22.12 -25.78
N GLU A 117 -36.99 -22.27 -27.10
CA GLU A 117 -36.46 -21.27 -28.05
C GLU A 117 -37.19 -19.92 -27.93
N THR A 118 -38.46 -19.95 -27.52
CA THR A 118 -39.28 -18.74 -27.38
C THR A 118 -39.05 -18.00 -26.06
N ARG A 119 -38.15 -18.51 -25.20
CA ARG A 119 -37.80 -17.95 -23.88
C ARG A 119 -39.04 -17.65 -23.01
N GLY A 120 -40.08 -18.49 -23.12
CA GLY A 120 -41.36 -18.32 -22.46
C GLY A 120 -42.23 -17.18 -22.99
N GLY A 121 -41.98 -16.72 -24.23
CA GLY A 121 -42.70 -15.62 -24.90
C GLY A 121 -42.20 -14.22 -24.56
N TYR A 122 -41.18 -14.10 -23.71
CA TYR A 122 -40.66 -12.81 -23.25
C TYR A 122 -39.30 -12.49 -23.88
N SER A 123 -39.35 -11.78 -25.00
CA SER A 123 -38.17 -11.12 -25.57
C SER A 123 -37.90 -9.78 -24.86
N LYS A 124 -36.71 -9.22 -25.10
CA LYS A 124 -36.35 -7.88 -24.60
C LYS A 124 -37.38 -6.83 -25.06
N GLU A 125 -37.85 -6.93 -26.29
CA GLU A 125 -38.81 -6.02 -26.89
C GLU A 125 -40.21 -6.14 -26.26
N VAL A 126 -40.67 -7.37 -26.03
CA VAL A 126 -41.97 -7.62 -25.37
C VAL A 126 -41.95 -7.08 -23.95
N LEU A 127 -40.90 -7.37 -23.18
CA LEU A 127 -40.74 -6.85 -21.82
C LEU A 127 -40.66 -5.32 -21.82
N LEU A 128 -39.91 -4.72 -22.75
CA LEU A 128 -39.83 -3.27 -22.85
C LEU A 128 -41.19 -2.65 -23.16
N ARG A 129 -41.93 -3.21 -24.13
CA ARG A 129 -43.29 -2.76 -24.49
C ARG A 129 -44.24 -2.82 -23.29
N ILE A 130 -44.17 -3.91 -22.52
CA ILE A 130 -44.98 -4.12 -21.33
C ILE A 130 -44.59 -3.18 -20.18
N LEU A 131 -43.32 -2.83 -20.04
CA LEU A 131 -42.86 -2.02 -18.90
C LEU A 131 -42.99 -0.51 -19.20
N GLN A 132 -42.85 -0.12 -20.46
CA GLN A 132 -42.92 1.27 -20.91
C GLN A 132 -44.32 1.89 -20.75
N LYS A 133 -45.39 1.08 -20.66
CA LYS A 133 -46.75 1.59 -20.34
C LYS A 133 -46.87 2.17 -18.91
N TYR A 134 -45.93 1.84 -18.01
CA TYR A 134 -45.94 2.39 -16.63
C TYR A 134 -44.96 3.56 -16.45
N GLY A 135 -43.99 3.71 -17.34
CA GLY A 135 -43.06 4.84 -17.35
C GLY A 135 -41.75 4.52 -18.07
N ASP A 136 -40.83 5.49 -18.05
CA ASP A 136 -39.57 5.39 -18.78
C ASP A 136 -38.63 4.35 -18.16
N VAL A 137 -38.18 3.41 -19.00
CA VAL A 137 -37.24 2.35 -18.65
C VAL A 137 -35.84 2.80 -19.05
N LEU A 138 -34.93 2.87 -18.07
CA LEU A 138 -33.54 3.27 -18.30
C LEU A 138 -32.70 2.08 -18.79
N ASN A 139 -32.80 0.95 -18.10
CA ASN A 139 -32.04 -0.26 -18.42
C ASN A 139 -32.93 -1.49 -18.30
N LEU A 140 -32.77 -2.45 -19.23
CA LEU A 140 -33.43 -3.75 -19.21
C LEU A 140 -32.41 -4.85 -19.57
N LEU A 141 -32.16 -5.72 -18.60
CA LEU A 141 -31.17 -6.80 -18.70
C LEU A 141 -31.84 -8.16 -18.49
N ILE A 142 -31.79 -9.02 -19.50
CA ILE A 142 -32.24 -10.41 -19.39
C ILE A 142 -31.05 -11.28 -18.95
N SER A 143 -31.24 -12.11 -17.94
CA SER A 143 -30.21 -13.02 -17.46
C SER A 143 -29.94 -14.11 -18.49
N SER A 144 -28.68 -14.25 -18.91
CA SER A 144 -28.22 -15.39 -19.70
C SER A 144 -27.97 -16.63 -18.83
N ARG A 145 -27.62 -16.43 -17.55
CA ARG A 145 -27.28 -17.51 -16.60
C ARG A 145 -28.50 -18.25 -16.07
N LYS A 146 -29.64 -17.55 -15.93
CA LYS A 146 -30.89 -18.11 -15.41
C LYS A 146 -32.02 -17.80 -16.37
N THR A 147 -32.52 -18.84 -17.06
CA THR A 147 -33.67 -18.72 -17.94
C THR A 147 -34.89 -18.19 -17.16
N GLY A 148 -35.66 -17.30 -17.78
CA GLY A 148 -36.84 -16.70 -17.15
C GLY A 148 -36.57 -15.65 -16.07
N SER A 149 -35.44 -14.93 -16.13
CA SER A 149 -35.12 -13.84 -15.19
C SER A 149 -34.61 -12.59 -15.92
N ALA A 150 -35.06 -11.41 -15.50
CA ALA A 150 -34.52 -10.12 -15.93
C ALA A 150 -34.45 -9.12 -14.77
N VAL A 151 -33.71 -8.04 -14.98
CA VAL A 151 -33.63 -6.86 -14.11
C VAL A 151 -33.97 -5.65 -14.96
N VAL A 152 -34.85 -4.80 -14.45
CA VAL A 152 -35.26 -3.55 -15.09
C VAL A 152 -35.02 -2.39 -14.13
N GLU A 153 -34.55 -1.27 -14.68
CA GLU A 153 -34.35 -0.02 -13.99
C GLU A 153 -35.31 1.02 -14.57
N PHE A 154 -36.12 1.62 -13.71
CA PHE A 154 -37.05 2.68 -14.10
C PHE A 154 -36.50 4.06 -13.76
N ALA A 155 -36.89 5.07 -14.54
CA ALA A 155 -36.53 6.46 -14.27
C ALA A 155 -37.20 7.02 -13.00
N THR A 156 -38.37 6.49 -12.60
CA THR A 156 -39.14 6.99 -11.45
C THR A 156 -39.68 5.88 -10.55
N VAL A 157 -39.69 6.13 -9.22
CA VAL A 157 -40.22 5.19 -8.20
C VAL A 157 -41.70 4.90 -8.42
N LYS A 158 -42.49 5.90 -8.80
CA LYS A 158 -43.92 5.75 -9.07
C LYS A 158 -44.20 4.81 -10.25
N ALA A 159 -43.42 4.89 -11.33
CA ALA A 159 -43.53 3.97 -12.46
C ALA A 159 -43.23 2.53 -12.04
N ALA A 160 -42.15 2.33 -11.27
CA ALA A 160 -41.80 1.01 -10.74
C ALA A 160 -42.89 0.46 -9.81
N GLU A 161 -43.48 1.29 -8.94
CA GLU A 161 -44.58 0.89 -8.07
C GLU A 161 -45.83 0.47 -8.84
N MET A 162 -46.20 1.23 -9.87
CA MET A 162 -47.33 0.89 -10.73
C MET A 162 -47.09 -0.41 -11.50
N ALA A 163 -45.87 -0.64 -11.99
CA ALA A 163 -45.50 -1.89 -12.66
C ALA A 163 -45.63 -3.08 -11.69
N VAL A 164 -45.13 -2.98 -10.46
CA VAL A 164 -45.23 -4.06 -9.46
C VAL A 164 -46.69 -4.39 -9.10
N LYS A 165 -47.56 -3.38 -9.01
CA LYS A 165 -48.96 -3.57 -8.59
C LYS A 165 -49.87 -4.08 -9.71
N ASN A 166 -49.65 -3.62 -10.94
CA ASN A 166 -50.62 -3.80 -12.02
C ASN A 166 -50.16 -4.78 -13.11
N GLU A 167 -48.85 -5.04 -13.23
CA GLU A 167 -48.35 -5.87 -14.32
C GLU A 167 -48.32 -7.35 -13.96
N VAL A 168 -49.02 -8.15 -14.77
CA VAL A 168 -49.06 -9.61 -14.64
C VAL A 168 -48.43 -10.32 -15.85
N GLY A 169 -47.99 -9.59 -16.87
CA GLY A 169 -47.36 -10.12 -18.07
C GLY A 169 -48.37 -10.64 -19.11
N LEU A 170 -47.91 -11.58 -19.93
CA LEU A 170 -48.69 -12.33 -20.91
C LEU A 170 -49.66 -13.29 -20.21
N ILE A 171 -50.88 -13.40 -20.75
CA ILE A 171 -51.96 -14.26 -20.23
C ILE A 171 -51.53 -15.72 -20.12
N ASN A 172 -50.72 -16.20 -21.08
CA ASN A 172 -50.28 -17.59 -21.14
C ASN A 172 -49.12 -17.90 -20.16
N ASN A 173 -48.42 -16.87 -19.67
CA ASN A 173 -47.25 -17.05 -18.80
C ASN A 173 -47.07 -15.82 -17.89
N PRO A 174 -47.63 -15.82 -16.67
CA PRO A 174 -47.62 -14.62 -15.85
C PRO A 174 -46.21 -14.24 -15.37
N LEU A 175 -45.95 -12.93 -15.32
CA LEU A 175 -44.71 -12.32 -14.89
C LEU A 175 -44.75 -12.01 -13.39
N LYS A 176 -43.74 -12.46 -12.64
CA LYS A 176 -43.55 -12.12 -11.22
C LYS A 176 -42.52 -11.00 -11.09
N ILE A 177 -42.94 -9.87 -10.51
CA ILE A 177 -42.11 -8.69 -10.31
C ILE A 177 -41.80 -8.54 -8.82
N SER A 178 -40.56 -8.19 -8.48
CA SER A 178 -40.13 -7.98 -7.09
C SER A 178 -39.12 -6.85 -7.01
N TRP A 179 -39.11 -6.12 -5.89
CA TRP A 179 -38.15 -5.05 -5.65
C TRP A 179 -36.75 -5.60 -5.43
N LEU A 180 -35.76 -5.01 -6.10
CA LEU A 180 -34.34 -5.24 -5.83
C LEU A 180 -33.77 -4.07 -5.04
N GLU A 181 -34.01 -2.84 -5.51
CA GLU A 181 -33.55 -1.59 -4.88
C GLU A 181 -34.62 -0.50 -5.08
N GLY A 182 -34.72 0.46 -4.14
CA GLY A 182 -35.59 1.63 -4.29
C GLY A 182 -37.07 1.44 -3.96
N GLN A 183 -37.42 0.46 -3.12
CA GLN A 183 -38.81 0.24 -2.69
C GLN A 183 -39.38 1.47 -1.94
N PRO A 184 -40.56 1.99 -2.33
CA PRO A 184 -41.19 3.12 -1.66
C PRO A 184 -41.61 2.73 -0.23
N ARG A 185 -41.24 3.55 0.76
CA ARG A 185 -41.56 3.37 2.18
C ARG A 185 -42.96 3.92 2.49
N ASN A 186 -44.03 3.23 2.10
CA ASN A 186 -45.41 3.64 2.43
C ASN A 186 -46.21 2.51 3.12
N ASN A 187 -46.03 2.31 4.43
CA ASN A 187 -47.05 2.52 5.49
C ASN A 187 -46.70 1.90 6.87
N PRO A 188 -47.28 2.44 7.97
CA PRO A 188 -47.00 2.07 9.36
C PRO A 188 -47.87 0.89 9.83
N SER A 189 -47.26 -0.13 10.42
CA SER A 189 -47.83 -0.96 11.49
C SER A 189 -46.79 -1.94 12.03
N THR A 190 -46.28 -1.55 13.19
CA THR A 190 -45.99 -2.35 14.38
C THR A 190 -46.40 -3.83 14.32
N VAL A 191 -45.43 -4.74 14.45
CA VAL A 191 -45.34 -5.89 15.39
C VAL A 191 -44.15 -6.75 14.91
N LEU A 192 -43.12 -7.16 15.67
CA LEU A 192 -42.72 -7.02 17.07
C LEU A 192 -41.18 -7.13 17.08
N SER A 193 -40.55 -6.43 18.01
CA SER A 193 -39.18 -6.70 18.46
C SER A 193 -39.06 -8.18 18.86
N ASP A 194 -37.98 -8.85 18.47
CA ASP A 194 -36.87 -9.19 19.37
C ASP A 194 -35.80 -10.02 18.63
N SER A 195 -34.59 -9.99 19.16
CA SER A 195 -33.45 -10.89 18.91
C SER A 195 -32.43 -10.50 17.83
N THR A 196 -31.51 -9.63 18.28
CA THR A 196 -30.05 -9.87 18.29
C THR A 196 -29.31 -10.13 16.97
N GLY A 197 -28.46 -9.17 16.59
CA GLY A 197 -27.15 -9.46 15.99
C GLY A 197 -26.87 -8.87 14.60
N GLN A 198 -26.04 -7.82 14.61
CA GLN A 198 -25.14 -7.33 13.55
C GLN A 198 -25.70 -6.51 12.37
N PRO A 199 -25.24 -5.24 12.22
CA PRO A 199 -25.31 -4.54 10.94
C PRO A 199 -24.16 -5.02 10.04
N ARG A 200 -24.47 -5.75 8.96
CA ARG A 200 -23.50 -5.97 7.87
C ARG A 200 -23.48 -4.72 6.99
N THR A 201 -22.49 -3.88 7.25
CA THR A 201 -22.16 -2.71 6.44
C THR A 201 -21.68 -3.13 5.06
N SER A 202 -22.47 -2.83 4.03
CA SER A 202 -22.02 -2.76 2.65
C SER A 202 -21.21 -1.48 2.47
N GLN A 203 -19.91 -1.52 2.76
CA GLN A 203 -18.95 -0.46 2.48
C GLN A 203 -17.66 -1.08 1.92
N ALA A 204 -17.62 -1.34 0.61
CA ALA A 204 -16.46 -1.96 -0.03
C ALA A 204 -15.73 -1.03 -1.02
N SER A 205 -15.95 0.29 -0.99
CA SER A 205 -15.32 1.16 -2.02
C SER A 205 -14.81 2.53 -1.55
N VAL A 206 -14.91 2.87 -0.27
CA VAL A 206 -14.29 4.10 0.30
C VAL A 206 -13.32 3.83 1.44
N VAL A 207 -13.06 2.55 1.75
CA VAL A 207 -12.24 2.12 2.89
C VAL A 207 -10.73 2.06 2.54
N SER A 208 -10.37 2.06 1.25
CA SER A 208 -8.97 1.80 0.83
C SER A 208 -8.00 2.97 1.00
N GLU A 209 -8.45 4.23 0.89
CA GLU A 209 -7.55 5.40 0.90
C GLU A 209 -7.14 5.76 2.33
N ARG A 210 -8.11 5.74 3.26
CA ARG A 210 -7.89 6.04 4.68
C ARG A 210 -7.09 4.96 5.40
N ASP A 211 -7.27 3.70 4.99
CA ASP A 211 -6.49 2.58 5.51
C ASP A 211 -5.04 2.62 5.00
N TYR A 212 -4.81 3.09 3.77
CA TYR A 212 -3.46 3.25 3.22
C TYR A 212 -2.72 4.41 3.91
N GLU A 213 -3.38 5.57 4.09
CA GLU A 213 -2.82 6.69 4.85
C GLU A 213 -2.49 6.28 6.28
N SER A 214 -3.40 5.57 6.96
CA SER A 214 -3.19 5.07 8.31
C SER A 214 -1.99 4.12 8.39
N LEU A 215 -1.87 3.19 7.43
CA LEU A 215 -0.78 2.22 7.38
C LEU A 215 0.59 2.87 7.07
N VAL A 216 0.60 3.88 6.20
CA VAL A 216 1.80 4.68 5.90
C VAL A 216 2.22 5.51 7.13
N MET A 217 1.28 6.18 7.80
CA MET A 217 1.56 6.97 9.01
C MET A 217 2.04 6.10 10.17
N MET A 218 1.49 4.89 10.32
CA MET A 218 1.97 3.90 11.28
C MET A 218 3.42 3.47 10.97
N ARG A 219 3.74 3.20 9.69
CA ARG A 219 5.10 2.83 9.28
C ARG A 219 6.10 3.98 9.45
N MET A 220 5.70 5.21 9.15
CA MET A 220 6.53 6.40 9.38
C MET A 220 6.83 6.60 10.87
N ARG A 221 5.84 6.40 11.75
CA ARG A 221 6.04 6.42 13.20
C ARG A 221 7.05 5.36 13.66
N GLN A 222 6.87 4.11 13.22
CA GLN A 222 7.78 3.01 13.57
C GLN A 222 9.21 3.26 13.07
N ALA A 223 9.36 3.83 11.87
CA ALA A 223 10.67 4.18 11.32
C ALA A 223 11.34 5.30 12.12
N ALA A 224 10.59 6.33 12.53
CA ALA A 224 11.10 7.42 13.37
C ALA A 224 11.52 6.93 14.77
N GLU A 225 10.71 6.10 15.42
CA GLU A 225 11.04 5.49 16.72
C GLU A 225 12.30 4.62 16.61
N ARG A 226 12.44 3.84 15.53
CA ARG A 226 13.65 3.05 15.27
C ARG A 226 14.88 3.93 15.04
N GLN A 227 14.74 5.05 14.34
CA GLN A 227 15.85 5.99 14.14
C GLN A 227 16.31 6.61 15.45
N GLN A 228 15.39 7.04 16.33
CA GLN A 228 15.73 7.55 17.66
C GLN A 228 16.45 6.52 18.51
N LEU A 229 16.00 5.26 18.48
CA LEU A 229 16.65 4.18 19.24
C LEU A 229 18.06 3.89 18.76
N ILE A 230 18.28 3.91 17.43
CA ILE A 230 19.61 3.75 16.83
C ILE A 230 20.52 4.92 17.19
N GLU A 231 20.02 6.15 17.17
CA GLU A 231 20.79 7.33 17.55
C GLU A 231 21.18 7.30 19.03
N GLN A 232 20.29 6.82 19.91
CA GLN A 232 20.58 6.66 21.32
C GLN A 232 21.65 5.59 21.57
N LEU A 233 21.55 4.42 20.94
CA LEU A 233 22.57 3.36 21.03
C LEU A 233 23.94 3.84 20.51
N LYS A 234 23.95 4.60 19.40
CA LYS A 234 25.20 5.13 18.85
C LYS A 234 25.87 6.13 19.79
N ARG A 235 25.07 6.93 20.51
CA ARG A 235 25.58 7.87 21.53
C ARG A 235 26.12 7.13 22.76
N GLU A 236 25.44 6.07 23.20
CA GLU A 236 25.91 5.22 24.31
C GLU A 236 27.22 4.49 23.94
N ASP A 237 27.35 3.94 22.72
CA ASP A 237 28.61 3.35 22.23
C ASP A 237 29.76 4.39 22.14
N GLU A 238 29.46 5.61 21.70
CA GLU A 238 30.45 6.71 21.65
C GLU A 238 30.88 7.12 23.07
N GLU A 239 29.98 7.20 24.04
CA GLU A 239 30.29 7.50 25.44
C GLU A 239 31.08 6.37 26.13
N GLU A 240 30.74 5.10 25.90
CA GLU A 240 31.50 3.94 26.42
C GLU A 240 32.91 3.85 25.79
N SER A 241 33.08 4.28 24.54
CA SER A 241 34.41 4.30 23.89
C SER A 241 35.34 5.41 24.41
N HIS A 242 34.79 6.42 25.09
CA HIS A 242 35.53 7.59 25.62
C HIS A 242 35.82 7.48 27.14
N THR A 243 35.45 6.37 27.78
CA THR A 243 35.76 6.03 29.18
C THR A 243 36.79 4.91 29.29
#